data_AF-A0A917TH25-F1
#
_entry.id   AF-A0A917TH25-F1
#
_cell.length_a   1.000
_cell.length_b   1.000
_cell.length_c   1.000
_cell.angle_alpha   90.00
_cell.angle_beta   90.00
_cell.angle_gamma   90.00
#
_symmetry.space_group_name_H-M   'P 1'
#
loop_
_entity.id
_entity.type
_entity.pdbx_description
1 polymer ?
#
loop_
_entity_poly.entity_id
_entity_poly.type
_entity_poly.pdbx_seq_one_letter_code
_entity_poly.pdbx_strand_id
1 'polypeptide(L)'
;MPCCEDTAPTTSRINGPDRPIQAASPFVPVDIVREHLVRLRARDIPPSVIAGQAGVSTKTVTRILQRRVQHVRGCVAQALLTVELGPDLLSLRVDVIGTARRLRALCSMGWSLTDLSERCLIPRQTLSSWCRERCQSIPRASAEAVAEVYDELYAVDGPCELTRALAEREGWDLHVWLDEDIDNRDAAPLDASGLVDEVAVDRVLCGERSLAATLTRQETAEVVRLGTAAGSSQSDLAQMLGTTSRQICRIRARLREADPATVELTAPVPVDEASTAEVAVEVCAPTAESVAVPPCRTHGARPGTLRLRSPLLHRLASLPVHRSAGRPATAWRGRPGVRRPGKRPRRFSAGGPPGGAPAAGRSPCGRPASAGAER
;
A
#
# COMPACT_ATOMS: atom_id res chain seq x y z
N MET A 1 1.31 -67.65 6.94
CA MET A 1 -0.15 -67.42 7.09
C MET A 1 -0.39 -67.11 8.56
N PRO A 2 -0.45 -65.81 8.90
CA PRO A 2 -1.75 -65.16 9.07
C PRO A 2 -1.86 -63.78 8.38
N CYS A 3 -3.06 -63.54 7.85
CA CYS A 3 -3.65 -62.29 7.38
C CYS A 3 -4.24 -61.54 8.60
N CYS A 4 -4.45 -60.22 8.72
CA CYS A 4 -4.21 -59.01 7.95
C CYS A 4 -4.34 -57.87 8.99
N GLU A 5 -3.43 -56.89 8.97
CA GLU A 5 -3.56 -55.62 9.70
C GLU A 5 -4.17 -54.58 8.75
N ASP A 6 -5.30 -53.98 9.12
CA ASP A 6 -5.83 -52.77 8.49
C ASP A 6 -6.05 -51.72 9.59
N THR A 7 -5.14 -50.75 9.64
CA THR A 7 -5.19 -49.59 10.56
C THR A 7 -5.75 -48.40 9.79
N ALA A 8 -6.98 -47.97 10.12
CA ALA A 8 -7.54 -46.69 9.68
C ALA A 8 -7.59 -45.69 10.85
N PRO A 9 -7.35 -44.39 10.64
CA PRO A 9 -7.17 -43.44 11.73
C PRO A 9 -8.48 -42.90 12.30
N THR A 10 -8.52 -42.92 13.63
CA THR A 10 -9.46 -42.27 14.55
C THR A 10 -9.67 -40.79 14.22
N THR A 11 -10.91 -40.42 13.87
CA THR A 11 -11.39 -39.04 14.00
C THR A 11 -12.13 -38.90 15.33
N SER A 12 -11.50 -38.14 16.23
CA SER A 12 -11.96 -37.82 17.57
C SER A 12 -13.35 -37.16 17.55
N ARG A 13 -14.31 -37.80 18.21
CA ARG A 13 -15.59 -37.24 18.61
C ARG A 13 -15.36 -36.20 19.71
N ILE A 14 -15.62 -34.94 19.43
CA ILE A 14 -15.84 -33.94 20.48
C ILE A 14 -17.33 -34.02 20.85
N ASN A 15 -17.61 -34.65 22.00
CA ASN A 15 -18.91 -34.62 22.66
C ASN A 15 -19.09 -33.26 23.38
N GLY A 16 -20.19 -32.56 23.08
CA GLY A 16 -20.71 -31.45 23.88
C GLY A 16 -22.07 -31.86 24.51
N PRO A 17 -22.47 -31.26 25.65
CA PRO A 17 -23.36 -31.90 26.62
C PRO A 17 -24.83 -31.97 26.18
N ASP A 18 -25.48 -33.04 26.62
CA ASP A 18 -26.91 -33.30 26.52
C ASP A 18 -27.75 -32.09 26.97
N ARG A 19 -28.49 -31.50 26.03
CA ARG A 19 -29.54 -30.51 26.30
C ARG A 19 -30.88 -31.13 25.85
N PRO A 20 -31.94 -31.12 26.69
CA PRO A 20 -33.15 -31.88 26.42
C PRO A 20 -33.90 -31.28 25.22
N ILE A 21 -34.14 -32.13 24.22
CA ILE A 21 -34.87 -31.80 23.01
C ILE A 21 -36.37 -31.90 23.31
N GLN A 22 -37.04 -30.77 23.54
CA GLN A 22 -38.51 -30.74 23.49
C GLN A 22 -38.96 -31.01 22.05
N ALA A 23 -39.98 -31.86 21.91
CA ALA A 23 -40.47 -32.42 20.65
C ALA A 23 -41.16 -31.36 19.76
N ALA A 24 -40.36 -30.51 19.12
CA ALA A 24 -40.75 -29.77 17.92
C ALA A 24 -40.83 -30.75 16.74
N SER A 25 -41.73 -30.50 15.78
CA SER A 25 -41.88 -31.30 14.56
C SER A 25 -40.52 -31.70 13.99
N PRO A 26 -40.30 -32.98 13.61
CA PRO A 26 -38.97 -33.47 13.21
C PRO A 26 -38.41 -32.71 12.00
N PHE A 27 -39.29 -32.04 11.24
CA PHE A 27 -38.99 -31.22 10.10
C PHE A 27 -39.56 -29.81 10.27
N VAL A 28 -38.70 -28.83 10.01
CA VAL A 28 -39.03 -27.39 10.01
C VAL A 28 -39.02 -26.91 8.54
N PRO A 29 -40.00 -26.08 8.12
CA PRO A 29 -39.99 -25.48 6.79
C PRO A 29 -38.72 -24.67 6.53
N VAL A 30 -38.17 -24.81 5.32
CA VAL A 30 -36.90 -24.15 4.96
C VAL A 30 -36.96 -22.63 5.02
N ASP A 31 -38.13 -22.03 4.81
CA ASP A 31 -38.30 -20.59 4.69
C ASP A 31 -37.87 -19.84 5.95
N ILE A 32 -38.21 -20.36 7.14
CA ILE A 32 -37.85 -19.76 8.44
C ILE A 32 -36.33 -19.69 8.61
N VAL A 33 -35.64 -20.80 8.32
CA VAL A 33 -34.18 -20.86 8.43
C VAL A 33 -33.52 -20.01 7.35
N ARG A 34 -34.07 -20.00 6.13
CA ARG A 34 -33.54 -19.24 5.00
C ARG A 34 -33.62 -17.74 5.26
N GLU A 35 -34.73 -17.23 5.80
CA GLU A 35 -34.87 -15.81 6.13
C GLU A 35 -33.76 -15.36 7.10
N HIS A 36 -33.50 -16.15 8.14
CA HIS A 36 -32.39 -15.89 9.06
C HIS A 36 -31.04 -15.87 8.34
N LEU A 37 -30.76 -16.89 7.53
CA LEU A 37 -29.51 -16.96 6.76
C LEU A 37 -29.35 -15.80 5.77
N VAL A 38 -30.43 -15.33 5.15
CA VAL A 38 -30.39 -14.16 4.26
C VAL A 38 -30.06 -12.89 5.06
N ARG A 39 -30.61 -12.71 6.26
CA ARG A 39 -30.24 -11.59 7.15
C ARG A 39 -28.76 -11.64 7.54
N LEU A 40 -28.22 -12.83 7.84
CA LEU A 40 -26.79 -12.99 8.10
C LEU A 40 -25.93 -12.67 6.85
N ARG A 41 -26.39 -13.09 5.67
CA ARG A 41 -25.73 -12.77 4.38
C ARG A 41 -25.74 -11.29 4.05
N ALA A 42 -26.80 -10.56 4.44
CA ALA A 42 -26.89 -9.11 4.25
C ALA A 42 -25.86 -8.33 5.10
N ARG A 43 -25.25 -8.98 6.10
CA ARG A 43 -24.11 -8.45 6.88
C ARG A 43 -22.76 -8.98 6.38
N ASP A 44 -22.70 -9.43 5.13
CA ASP A 44 -21.52 -9.97 4.44
C ASP A 44 -20.88 -11.23 5.04
N ILE A 45 -21.64 -11.95 5.87
CA ILE A 45 -21.13 -13.13 6.56
C ILE A 45 -21.12 -14.32 5.60
N PRO A 46 -19.99 -14.99 5.33
CA PRO A 46 -19.93 -16.08 4.37
C PRO A 46 -20.63 -17.36 4.90
N PRO A 47 -21.25 -18.17 4.01
CA PRO A 47 -21.94 -19.40 4.39
C PRO A 47 -21.05 -20.42 5.15
N SER A 48 -19.74 -20.39 4.92
CA SER A 48 -18.77 -21.25 5.60
C SER A 48 -18.63 -20.92 7.09
N VAL A 49 -18.65 -19.64 7.46
CA VAL A 49 -18.57 -19.19 8.86
C VAL A 49 -19.85 -19.55 9.60
N ILE A 50 -21.01 -19.30 8.97
CA ILE A 50 -22.31 -19.68 9.51
C ILE A 50 -22.37 -21.20 9.73
N ALA A 51 -21.88 -21.96 8.76
CA ALA A 51 -21.82 -23.42 8.84
C ALA A 51 -20.91 -23.90 9.98
N GLY A 52 -19.71 -23.32 10.10
CA GLY A 52 -18.76 -23.64 11.17
C GLY A 52 -19.34 -23.39 12.56
N GLN A 53 -20.01 -22.26 12.76
CA GLN A 53 -20.59 -21.91 14.05
C GLN A 53 -21.82 -22.75 14.41
N ALA A 54 -22.65 -23.09 13.42
CA ALA A 54 -23.78 -23.99 13.62
C ALA A 54 -23.37 -25.47 13.74
N GLY A 55 -22.09 -25.81 13.49
CA GLY A 55 -21.64 -27.20 13.43
C GLY A 55 -22.26 -28.00 12.28
N VAL A 56 -22.61 -27.35 11.17
CA VAL A 56 -23.22 -27.99 9.99
C VAL A 56 -22.30 -27.91 8.78
N SER A 57 -22.57 -28.72 7.75
CA SER A 57 -21.80 -28.64 6.50
C SER A 57 -22.12 -27.36 5.72
N THR A 58 -21.12 -26.74 5.10
CA THR A 58 -21.31 -25.58 4.20
C THR A 58 -22.26 -25.91 3.04
N LYS A 59 -22.23 -27.15 2.53
CA LYS A 59 -23.16 -27.62 1.48
C LYS A 59 -24.62 -27.56 1.94
N THR A 60 -24.89 -27.85 3.21
CA THR A 60 -26.24 -27.76 3.80
C THR A 60 -26.74 -26.33 3.77
N VAL A 61 -25.92 -25.38 4.24
CA VAL A 61 -26.26 -23.94 4.23
C VAL A 61 -26.49 -23.44 2.81
N THR A 62 -25.62 -23.79 1.86
CA THR A 62 -25.78 -23.40 0.45
C THR A 62 -27.06 -23.97 -0.17
N ARG A 63 -27.41 -25.23 0.11
CA ARG A 63 -28.66 -25.85 -0.38
C ARG A 63 -29.91 -25.15 0.17
N ILE A 64 -29.89 -24.74 1.44
CA ILE A 64 -30.97 -23.99 2.08
C ILE A 64 -31.11 -22.60 1.43
N LEU A 65 -30.00 -21.86 1.26
CA LEU A 65 -30.00 -20.54 0.62
C LEU A 65 -30.54 -20.59 -0.81
N GLN A 66 -30.15 -21.62 -1.57
CA GLN A 66 -30.57 -21.87 -2.95
C GLN A 66 -31.99 -22.48 -3.06
N ARG A 67 -32.73 -22.66 -1.96
CA ARG A 67 -34.06 -23.31 -1.92
C ARG A 67 -34.07 -24.71 -2.56
N ARG A 68 -32.96 -25.45 -2.53
CA ARG A 68 -32.87 -26.83 -3.08
C ARG A 68 -33.47 -27.89 -2.17
N VAL A 69 -33.90 -27.51 -0.97
CA VAL A 69 -34.56 -28.36 0.02
C VAL A 69 -35.80 -27.64 0.53
N GLN A 70 -36.90 -28.36 0.76
CA GLN A 70 -38.16 -27.77 1.24
C GLN A 70 -38.29 -27.82 2.78
N HIS A 71 -37.63 -28.80 3.40
CA HIS A 71 -37.69 -29.05 4.84
C HIS A 71 -36.29 -29.38 5.37
N VAL A 72 -36.03 -28.98 6.61
CA VAL A 72 -34.76 -29.23 7.32
C VAL A 72 -35.08 -29.93 8.63
N ARG A 73 -34.22 -30.84 9.09
CA ARG A 73 -34.41 -31.49 10.39
C ARG A 73 -34.43 -30.46 11.51
N GLY A 74 -35.31 -30.63 12.50
CA GLY A 74 -35.49 -29.69 13.61
C GLY A 74 -34.19 -29.37 14.36
N CYS A 75 -33.34 -30.36 14.61
CA CYS A 75 -32.04 -30.14 15.25
C CYS A 75 -31.10 -29.23 14.45
N VAL A 76 -31.07 -29.38 13.13
CA VAL A 76 -30.25 -28.56 12.22
C VAL A 76 -30.84 -27.16 12.08
N ALA A 77 -32.17 -27.05 12.00
CA ALA A 77 -32.87 -25.77 11.98
C ALA A 77 -32.59 -24.98 13.27
N GLN A 78 -32.69 -25.63 14.43
CA GLN A 78 -32.39 -25.01 15.73
C GLN A 78 -30.94 -24.57 15.81
N ALA A 79 -29.98 -25.41 15.40
CA ALA A 79 -28.57 -25.05 15.39
C ALA A 79 -28.30 -23.80 14.53
N LEU A 80 -28.91 -23.73 13.33
CA LEU A 80 -28.76 -22.58 12.44
C LEU A 80 -29.46 -21.31 12.95
N LEU A 81 -30.63 -21.43 13.58
CA LEU A 81 -31.36 -20.29 14.15
C LEU A 81 -30.69 -19.74 15.41
N THR A 82 -29.97 -20.58 16.17
CA THR A 82 -29.23 -20.18 17.37
C THR A 82 -27.90 -19.48 17.04
N VAL A 83 -27.49 -19.42 15.77
CA VAL A 83 -26.29 -18.68 15.36
C VAL A 83 -26.55 -17.18 15.51
N GLU A 84 -26.14 -16.65 16.66
CA GLU A 84 -25.95 -15.24 16.92
C GLU A 84 -24.47 -14.92 16.73
N LEU A 85 -24.18 -14.03 15.78
CA LEU A 85 -22.82 -13.66 15.45
C LEU A 85 -22.51 -12.36 16.20
N GLY A 86 -21.63 -12.45 17.19
CA GLY A 86 -21.09 -11.29 17.88
C GLY A 86 -20.33 -10.36 16.93
N PRO A 87 -20.08 -9.10 17.33
CA PRO A 87 -19.38 -8.10 16.52
C PRO A 87 -18.01 -8.60 16.01
N ASP A 88 -17.36 -9.49 16.75
CA ASP A 88 -16.06 -10.06 16.41
C ASP A 88 -16.05 -10.86 15.10
N LEU A 89 -17.19 -11.41 14.66
CA LEU A 89 -17.23 -12.24 13.44
C LEU A 89 -17.40 -11.41 12.16
N LEU A 90 -17.88 -10.17 12.28
CA LEU A 90 -17.82 -9.18 11.20
C LEU A 90 -16.36 -8.79 10.91
N SER A 91 -15.43 -9.02 11.85
CA SER A 91 -14.02 -8.74 11.67
C SER A 91 -13.30 -9.76 10.76
N LEU A 92 -13.87 -10.94 10.47
CA LEU A 92 -13.15 -12.01 9.77
C LEU A 92 -12.79 -11.71 8.31
N ARG A 93 -13.39 -10.68 7.72
CA ARG A 93 -13.05 -10.21 6.39
C ARG A 93 -12.71 -8.73 6.44
N VAL A 94 -11.80 -8.33 5.57
CA VAL A 94 -11.37 -6.94 5.41
C VAL A 94 -11.49 -6.55 3.94
N ASP A 95 -11.54 -5.25 3.67
CA ASP A 95 -11.50 -4.73 2.29
C ASP A 95 -10.17 -5.18 1.63
N VAL A 96 -10.23 -5.51 0.35
CA VAL A 96 -9.05 -5.92 -0.43
C VAL A 96 -8.07 -4.77 -0.63
N ILE A 97 -8.53 -3.52 -0.54
CA ILE A 97 -7.81 -2.33 -1.00
C ILE A 97 -6.43 -2.22 -0.36
N GLY A 98 -6.36 -2.33 0.96
CA GLY A 98 -5.08 -2.24 1.67
C GLY A 98 -4.11 -3.34 1.30
N THR A 99 -4.61 -4.55 1.07
CA THR A 99 -3.79 -5.67 0.57
C THR A 99 -3.35 -5.45 -0.87
N ALA A 100 -4.23 -4.92 -1.72
CA ALA A 100 -3.92 -4.62 -3.11
C ALA A 100 -2.80 -3.57 -3.21
N ARG A 101 -2.89 -2.50 -2.42
CA ARG A 101 -1.88 -1.42 -2.35
C ARG A 101 -0.52 -1.96 -1.90
N ARG A 102 -0.47 -2.74 -0.81
CA ARG A 102 0.78 -3.39 -0.34
C ARG A 102 1.40 -4.30 -1.40
N LEU A 103 0.60 -5.14 -2.06
CA LEU A 103 1.09 -6.02 -3.13
C LEU A 103 1.64 -5.23 -4.32
N ARG A 104 0.99 -4.13 -4.72
CA ARG A 104 1.45 -3.26 -5.80
C ARG A 104 2.78 -2.60 -5.46
N ALA A 105 2.91 -2.04 -4.25
CA ALA A 105 4.15 -1.45 -3.77
C ALA A 105 5.33 -2.45 -3.78
N LEU A 106 5.10 -3.70 -3.33
CA LEU A 106 6.14 -4.74 -3.42
C LEU A 106 6.50 -5.08 -4.87
N CYS A 107 5.53 -5.09 -5.78
CA CYS A 107 5.80 -5.27 -7.22
C CYS A 107 6.64 -4.11 -7.79
N SER A 108 6.37 -2.86 -7.39
CA SER A 108 7.17 -1.68 -7.72
C SER A 108 8.63 -1.81 -7.27
N MET A 109 8.85 -2.40 -6.09
CA MET A 109 10.20 -2.72 -5.58
C MET A 109 10.85 -3.91 -6.30
N GLY A 110 10.09 -4.66 -7.12
CA GLY A 110 10.61 -5.77 -7.93
C GLY A 110 10.36 -7.16 -7.35
N TRP A 111 9.48 -7.29 -6.37
CA TRP A 111 9.05 -8.59 -5.84
C TRP A 111 7.95 -9.18 -6.70
N SER A 112 8.21 -10.34 -7.32
CA SER A 112 7.22 -10.96 -8.18
C SER A 112 6.08 -11.59 -7.36
N LEU A 113 4.86 -11.62 -7.93
CA LEU A 113 3.74 -12.33 -7.28
C LEU A 113 4.00 -13.83 -7.06
N THR A 114 5.01 -14.41 -7.72
CA THR A 114 5.43 -15.79 -7.48
C THR A 114 6.23 -15.86 -6.17
N ASP A 115 7.20 -14.97 -5.98
CA ASP A 115 8.01 -14.90 -4.75
C ASP A 115 7.11 -14.58 -3.54
N LEU A 116 6.19 -13.64 -3.71
CA LEU A 116 5.21 -13.30 -2.66
C LEU A 116 4.26 -14.46 -2.35
N SER A 117 3.90 -15.27 -3.35
CA SER A 117 3.04 -16.45 -3.13
C SER A 117 3.69 -17.51 -2.26
N GLU A 118 5.00 -17.71 -2.43
CA GLU A 118 5.78 -18.67 -1.64
C GLU A 118 5.94 -18.19 -0.18
N ARG A 119 6.17 -16.88 0.01
CA ARG A 119 6.31 -16.28 1.35
C ARG A 119 5.00 -16.24 2.13
N CYS A 120 3.91 -15.82 1.50
CA CYS A 120 2.61 -15.70 2.16
C CYS A 120 1.87 -17.05 2.26
N LEU A 121 2.34 -18.10 1.57
CA LEU A 121 1.63 -19.37 1.37
C LEU A 121 0.23 -19.21 0.74
N ILE A 122 0.07 -18.20 -0.11
CA ILE A 122 -1.19 -17.87 -0.80
C ILE A 122 -1.00 -18.09 -2.30
N PRO A 123 -1.90 -18.82 -2.99
CA PRO A 123 -1.72 -19.10 -4.42
C PRO A 123 -1.54 -17.83 -5.25
N ARG A 124 -0.57 -17.84 -6.17
CA ARG A 124 -0.26 -16.72 -7.09
C ARG A 124 -1.50 -16.15 -7.80
N GLN A 125 -2.42 -17.01 -8.23
CA GLN A 125 -3.65 -16.58 -8.91
C GLN A 125 -4.54 -15.73 -7.99
N THR A 126 -4.60 -16.10 -6.71
CA THR A 126 -5.32 -15.37 -5.67
C THR A 126 -4.68 -14.00 -5.44
N LEU A 127 -3.36 -13.94 -5.26
CA LEU A 127 -2.65 -12.66 -5.12
C LEU A 127 -2.83 -11.76 -6.36
N SER A 128 -2.78 -12.33 -7.57
CA SER A 128 -3.05 -11.58 -8.79
C SER A 128 -4.48 -11.03 -8.87
N SER A 129 -5.44 -11.78 -8.32
CA SER A 129 -6.84 -11.33 -8.22
C SER A 129 -6.99 -10.16 -7.24
N TRP A 130 -6.30 -10.22 -6.10
CA TRP A 130 -6.34 -9.18 -5.07
C TRP A 130 -5.60 -7.91 -5.50
N CYS A 131 -4.41 -8.05 -6.09
CA CYS A 131 -3.64 -6.96 -6.66
C CYS A 131 -4.42 -6.18 -7.73
N ARG A 132 -5.36 -6.82 -8.43
CA ARG A 132 -6.27 -6.18 -9.42
C ARG A 132 -7.66 -5.87 -8.87
N GLU A 133 -7.85 -5.99 -7.55
CA GLU A 133 -9.11 -5.70 -6.85
C GLU A 133 -10.33 -6.43 -7.45
N ARG A 134 -10.14 -7.64 -7.99
CA ARG A 134 -11.24 -8.42 -8.61
C ARG A 134 -12.24 -8.96 -7.60
N CYS A 135 -11.96 -8.83 -6.31
CA CYS A 135 -12.87 -9.17 -5.21
C CYS A 135 -12.94 -7.99 -4.24
N GLN A 136 -14.09 -7.77 -3.61
CA GLN A 136 -14.29 -6.63 -2.70
C GLN A 136 -13.76 -6.87 -1.28
N SER A 137 -13.68 -8.13 -0.84
CA SER A 137 -13.21 -8.46 0.50
C SER A 137 -12.41 -9.75 0.52
N ILE A 138 -11.49 -9.88 1.48
CA ILE A 138 -10.62 -11.04 1.66
C ILE A 138 -10.63 -11.50 3.13
N PRO A 139 -10.22 -12.74 3.45
CA PRO A 139 -10.06 -13.18 4.83
C PRO A 139 -9.02 -12.32 5.57
N ARG A 140 -9.32 -11.90 6.81
CA ARG A 140 -8.42 -11.11 7.65
C ARG A 140 -7.04 -11.76 7.79
N ALA A 141 -6.99 -13.05 8.10
CA ALA A 141 -5.73 -13.79 8.24
C ALA A 141 -4.85 -13.73 6.97
N SER A 142 -5.46 -13.68 5.79
CA SER A 142 -4.70 -13.51 4.54
C SER A 142 -4.20 -12.09 4.34
N ALA A 143 -4.98 -11.08 4.76
CA ALA A 143 -4.55 -9.69 4.73
C ALA A 143 -3.37 -9.47 5.69
N GLU A 144 -3.44 -10.03 6.89
CA GLU A 144 -2.39 -9.99 7.91
C GLU A 144 -1.10 -10.67 7.41
N ALA A 145 -1.20 -11.85 6.79
CA ALA A 145 -0.05 -12.53 6.21
C ALA A 145 0.65 -11.70 5.12
N VAL A 146 -0.11 -10.97 4.29
CA VAL A 146 0.47 -10.06 3.30
C VAL A 146 1.06 -8.82 3.95
N ALA A 147 0.44 -8.29 5.02
CA ALA A 147 0.97 -7.16 5.76
C ALA A 147 2.32 -7.49 6.43
N GLU A 148 2.44 -8.68 7.03
CA GLU A 148 3.70 -9.13 7.64
C GLU A 148 4.83 -9.24 6.60
N VAL A 149 4.54 -9.81 5.42
CA VAL A 149 5.52 -9.90 4.32
C VAL A 149 5.85 -8.51 3.76
N TYR A 150 4.88 -7.60 3.73
CA TYR A 150 5.13 -6.21 3.36
C TYR A 150 6.09 -5.53 4.32
N ASP A 151 5.84 -5.63 5.63
CA ASP A 151 6.70 -5.02 6.66
C ASP A 151 8.14 -5.58 6.63
N GLU A 152 8.30 -6.87 6.31
CA GLU A 152 9.62 -7.50 6.13
C GLU A 152 10.36 -6.95 4.90
N LEU A 153 9.65 -6.73 3.79
CA LEU A 153 10.24 -6.50 2.48
C LEU A 153 10.21 -5.05 2.00
N TYR A 154 9.46 -4.16 2.66
CA TYR A 154 9.26 -2.78 2.21
C TYR A 154 10.58 -1.98 2.09
N ALA A 155 11.61 -2.33 2.87
CA ALA A 155 12.93 -1.69 2.80
C ALA A 155 13.94 -2.47 1.95
N VAL A 156 13.52 -3.48 1.19
CA VAL A 156 14.39 -4.41 0.46
C VAL A 156 14.00 -4.47 -1.00
N ASP A 157 14.93 -4.11 -1.87
CA ASP A 157 14.73 -4.23 -3.32
C ASP A 157 14.53 -5.69 -3.72
N GLY A 158 13.47 -5.93 -4.49
CA GLY A 158 13.16 -7.24 -5.04
C GLY A 158 14.09 -7.59 -6.20
N PRO A 159 14.33 -8.89 -6.47
CA PRO A 159 15.34 -9.33 -7.43
C PRO A 159 14.91 -9.20 -8.91
N CYS A 160 13.65 -8.87 -9.21
CA CYS A 160 13.09 -9.02 -10.56
C CYS A 160 12.80 -7.67 -11.23
N GLU A 161 13.73 -7.21 -12.06
CA GLU A 161 13.60 -5.98 -12.88
C GLU A 161 12.36 -5.99 -13.80
N LEU A 162 11.99 -7.16 -14.33
CA LEU A 162 10.79 -7.30 -15.17
C LEU A 162 9.51 -6.99 -14.40
N THR A 163 9.49 -7.23 -13.09
CA THR A 163 8.34 -6.91 -12.24
C THR A 163 8.26 -5.41 -12.01
N ARG A 164 9.40 -4.73 -11.79
CA ARG A 164 9.45 -3.26 -11.67
C ARG A 164 8.94 -2.59 -12.94
N ALA A 165 9.49 -2.97 -14.10
CA ALA A 165 9.05 -2.43 -15.39
C ALA A 165 7.56 -2.70 -15.68
N LEU A 166 7.01 -3.80 -15.17
CA LEU A 166 5.57 -4.07 -15.25
C LEU A 166 4.78 -3.12 -14.34
N ALA A 167 5.21 -2.95 -13.09
CA ALA A 167 4.58 -2.08 -12.11
C ALA A 167 4.56 -0.62 -12.59
N GLU A 168 5.68 -0.13 -13.13
CA GLU A 168 5.79 1.18 -13.79
C GLU A 168 4.76 1.33 -14.92
N ARG A 169 4.66 0.33 -15.80
CA ARG A 169 3.71 0.36 -16.93
C ARG A 169 2.25 0.35 -16.50
N GLU A 170 1.95 -0.33 -15.40
CA GLU A 170 0.60 -0.37 -14.81
C GLU A 170 0.33 0.84 -13.90
N GLY A 171 1.31 1.73 -13.71
CA GLY A 171 1.20 2.96 -12.92
C GLY A 171 1.21 2.75 -11.42
N TRP A 172 1.79 1.65 -10.93
CA TRP A 172 1.79 1.31 -9.50
C TRP A 172 2.83 2.09 -8.70
N ASP A 173 3.87 2.59 -9.36
CA ASP A 173 5.02 3.27 -8.74
C ASP A 173 4.75 4.76 -8.43
N LEU A 174 3.67 5.32 -8.96
CA LEU A 174 3.35 6.76 -8.84
C LEU A 174 2.67 7.13 -7.51
N HIS A 175 2.20 6.15 -6.75
CA HIS A 175 1.31 6.38 -5.61
C HIS A 175 1.97 5.94 -4.31
N VAL A 176 2.35 6.93 -3.48
CA VAL A 176 2.82 6.69 -2.11
C VAL A 176 1.62 6.75 -1.17
N TRP A 177 1.55 5.80 -0.23
CA TRP A 177 0.50 5.73 0.77
C TRP A 177 1.10 5.97 2.15
N LEU A 178 0.41 6.74 2.99
CA LEU A 178 0.73 6.81 4.41
C LEU A 178 0.26 5.52 5.09
N ASP A 179 1.00 5.07 6.11
CA ASP A 179 0.69 3.83 6.85
C ASP A 179 -0.73 3.83 7.45
N GLU A 180 -1.22 5.00 7.86
CA GLU A 180 -2.58 5.18 8.41
C GLU A 180 -3.69 5.16 7.34
N ASP A 181 -3.34 5.49 6.09
CA ASP A 181 -4.28 5.63 4.98
C ASP A 181 -4.32 4.41 4.05
N ILE A 182 -3.33 3.51 4.15
CA ILE A 182 -3.16 2.39 3.23
C ILE A 182 -4.40 1.47 3.20
N ASP A 183 -5.09 1.30 4.33
CA ASP A 183 -6.30 0.47 4.45
C ASP A 183 -7.61 1.25 4.21
N ASN A 184 -7.55 2.59 4.17
CA ASN A 184 -8.72 3.43 3.96
C ASN A 184 -9.06 3.54 2.46
N ARG A 185 -10.25 3.09 2.09
CA ARG A 185 -10.77 3.14 0.71
C ARG A 185 -10.84 4.54 0.15
N ASP A 186 -11.24 5.49 0.98
CA ASP A 186 -11.53 6.87 0.55
C ASP A 186 -10.29 7.77 0.62
N ALA A 187 -9.17 7.26 1.15
CA ALA A 187 -7.91 7.98 1.14
C ALA A 187 -7.36 8.11 -0.28
N ALA A 188 -6.87 9.30 -0.60
CA ALA A 188 -6.19 9.59 -1.85
C ALA A 188 -4.69 9.25 -1.72
N PRO A 189 -4.07 8.67 -2.76
CA PRO A 189 -2.63 8.47 -2.75
C PRO A 189 -1.91 9.82 -2.80
N LEU A 190 -0.75 9.90 -2.16
CA LEU A 190 0.19 10.99 -2.38
C LEU A 190 0.85 10.80 -3.75
N ASP A 191 0.96 11.89 -4.50
CA ASP A 191 1.72 11.91 -5.75
C ASP A 191 3.21 11.92 -5.40
N ALA A 192 3.89 10.81 -5.68
CA ALA A 192 5.32 10.67 -5.43
C ALA A 192 6.15 11.74 -6.16
N SER A 193 5.68 12.21 -7.32
CA SER A 193 6.36 13.24 -8.11
C SER A 193 6.23 14.65 -7.53
N GLY A 194 5.33 14.81 -6.55
CA GLY A 194 5.07 16.04 -5.81
C GLY A 194 5.76 16.10 -4.43
N LEU A 195 6.29 14.99 -3.95
CA LEU A 195 6.91 14.89 -2.63
C LEU A 195 8.37 15.33 -2.71
N VAL A 196 8.77 16.15 -1.75
CA VAL A 196 10.16 16.59 -1.58
C VAL A 196 10.82 15.70 -0.54
N ASP A 197 11.93 15.06 -0.88
CA ASP A 197 12.77 14.36 0.10
C ASP A 197 13.54 15.40 0.96
N GLU A 198 12.97 15.73 2.12
CA GLU A 198 13.56 16.69 3.08
C GLU A 198 14.98 16.27 3.50
N VAL A 199 15.27 14.98 3.61
CA VAL A 199 16.58 14.48 4.02
C VAL A 199 17.61 14.71 2.92
N ALA A 200 17.23 14.49 1.65
CA ALA A 200 18.09 14.80 0.51
C ALA A 200 18.37 16.31 0.42
N VAL A 201 17.35 17.14 0.63
CA VAL A 201 17.47 18.62 0.68
C VAL A 201 18.44 19.05 1.79
N ASP A 202 18.26 18.56 3.01
CA ASP A 202 19.10 18.89 4.17
C ASP A 202 20.56 18.45 3.99
N ARG A 203 20.79 17.25 3.44
CA ARG A 203 22.16 16.75 3.17
C ARG A 203 22.89 17.63 2.15
N VAL A 204 22.18 18.09 1.11
CA VAL A 204 22.75 19.00 0.11
C VAL A 204 23.03 20.37 0.72
N LEU A 205 22.13 20.91 1.55
CA LEU A 205 22.36 22.16 2.30
C LEU A 205 23.55 22.05 3.28
N CYS A 206 23.78 20.87 3.85
CA CYS A 206 24.96 20.58 4.68
C CYS A 206 26.24 20.35 3.86
N GLY A 207 26.18 20.40 2.52
CA GLY A 207 27.35 20.38 1.63
C GLY A 207 27.61 19.06 0.91
N GLU A 208 26.72 18.07 0.96
CA GLU A 208 26.89 16.80 0.24
C GLU A 208 26.57 16.94 -1.26
N ARG A 209 27.53 17.45 -2.02
CA ARG A 209 27.37 17.78 -3.45
C ARG A 209 27.12 16.58 -4.36
N SER A 210 27.45 15.35 -3.94
CA SER A 210 27.23 14.14 -4.73
C SER A 210 25.74 13.88 -5.03
N LEU A 211 24.84 14.34 -4.14
CA LEU A 211 23.40 14.19 -4.30
C LEU A 211 22.79 15.23 -5.24
N ALA A 212 23.49 16.34 -5.51
CA ALA A 212 22.95 17.43 -6.34
C ALA A 212 22.57 16.98 -7.76
N ALA A 213 23.26 15.96 -8.31
CA ALA A 213 22.97 15.43 -9.63
C ALA A 213 21.72 14.54 -9.68
N THR A 214 21.27 14.01 -8.53
CA THR A 214 20.11 13.11 -8.43
C THR A 214 18.84 13.83 -7.98
N LEU A 215 18.93 15.10 -7.57
CA LEU A 215 17.78 15.86 -7.08
C LEU A 215 16.72 16.06 -8.17
N THR A 216 15.46 15.96 -7.77
CA THR A 216 14.31 16.34 -8.59
C THR A 216 14.23 17.87 -8.76
N ARG A 217 13.40 18.34 -9.69
CA ARG A 217 13.20 19.79 -9.90
C ARG A 217 12.58 20.46 -8.67
N GLN A 218 11.70 19.77 -7.97
CA GLN A 218 11.05 20.28 -6.76
C GLN A 218 12.04 20.33 -5.59
N GLU A 219 12.81 19.26 -5.37
CA GLU A 219 13.89 19.27 -4.37
C GLU A 219 14.93 20.37 -4.64
N THR A 220 15.32 20.56 -5.91
CA THR A 220 16.22 21.66 -6.28
C THR A 220 15.62 23.02 -5.95
N ALA A 221 14.32 23.21 -6.19
CA ALA A 221 13.63 24.44 -5.83
C ALA A 221 13.58 24.63 -4.31
N GLU A 222 13.40 23.54 -3.55
CA GLU A 222 13.36 23.57 -2.10
C GLU A 222 14.72 23.88 -1.47
N VAL A 223 15.81 23.27 -1.97
CA VAL A 223 17.19 23.64 -1.60
C VAL A 223 17.42 25.13 -1.83
N VAL A 224 16.95 25.68 -2.96
CA VAL A 224 17.07 27.12 -3.23
C VAL A 224 16.22 27.94 -2.24
N ARG A 225 15.00 27.52 -1.93
CA ARG A 225 14.10 28.20 -0.98
C ARG A 225 14.73 28.27 0.41
N LEU A 226 15.04 27.11 1.00
CA LEU A 226 15.63 26.98 2.34
C LEU A 226 17.02 27.61 2.42
N GLY A 227 17.89 27.36 1.44
CA GLY A 227 19.21 27.95 1.40
C GLY A 227 19.17 29.48 1.31
N THR A 228 18.20 30.05 0.58
CA THR A 228 17.98 31.50 0.53
C THR A 228 17.47 32.03 1.86
N ALA A 229 16.52 31.35 2.51
CA ALA A 229 16.03 31.73 3.84
C ALA A 229 17.14 31.67 4.91
N ALA A 230 18.08 30.74 4.78
CA ALA A 230 19.29 30.62 5.61
C ALA A 230 20.40 31.64 5.25
N GLY A 231 20.18 32.51 4.27
CA GLY A 231 21.13 33.57 3.90
C GLY A 231 22.23 33.15 2.91
N SER A 232 22.13 31.96 2.28
CA SER A 232 23.11 31.52 1.28
C SER A 232 23.10 32.39 0.03
N SER A 233 24.28 32.74 -0.48
CA SER A 233 24.40 33.54 -1.71
C SER A 233 24.01 32.71 -2.95
N GLN A 234 23.73 33.39 -4.07
CA GLN A 234 23.44 32.71 -5.34
C GLN A 234 24.64 31.88 -5.83
N SER A 235 25.86 32.35 -5.56
CA SER A 235 27.09 31.64 -5.94
C SER A 235 27.27 30.37 -5.12
N ASP A 236 26.98 30.43 -3.81
CA ASP A 236 27.10 29.27 -2.92
C ASP A 236 26.08 28.20 -3.28
N LEU A 237 24.82 28.59 -3.54
CA LEU A 237 23.78 27.68 -4.01
C LEU A 237 24.12 27.08 -5.38
N ALA A 238 24.67 27.87 -6.30
CA ALA A 238 25.12 27.37 -7.59
C ALA A 238 26.25 26.34 -7.42
N GLN A 239 27.18 26.58 -6.51
CA GLN A 239 28.28 25.66 -6.21
C GLN A 239 27.80 24.38 -5.53
N MET A 240 26.85 24.46 -4.59
CA MET A 240 26.26 23.30 -3.92
C MET A 240 25.50 22.41 -4.90
N LEU A 241 24.70 23.01 -5.78
CA LEU A 241 23.87 22.30 -6.76
C LEU A 241 24.62 21.93 -8.05
N GLY A 242 25.90 22.28 -8.18
CA GLY A 242 26.68 22.05 -9.41
C GLY A 242 26.10 22.74 -10.64
N THR A 243 25.46 23.90 -10.46
CA THR A 243 24.77 24.67 -11.50
C THR A 243 25.33 26.09 -11.64
N THR A 244 24.66 26.94 -12.41
CA THR A 244 25.04 28.33 -12.63
C THR A 244 24.20 29.29 -11.79
N SER A 245 24.77 30.43 -11.39
CA SER A 245 24.03 31.48 -10.65
C SER A 245 22.80 31.98 -11.42
N ARG A 246 22.85 31.97 -12.75
CA ARG A 246 21.71 32.31 -13.62
C ARG A 246 20.54 31.35 -13.44
N GLN A 247 20.81 30.04 -13.31
CA GLN A 247 19.78 29.04 -13.06
C GLN A 247 19.14 29.24 -11.68
N ILE A 248 19.94 29.54 -10.65
CA ILE A 248 19.43 29.87 -9.31
C ILE A 248 18.54 31.11 -9.34
N CYS A 249 18.97 32.17 -10.03
CA CYS A 249 18.16 33.39 -10.18
C CYS A 249 16.80 33.10 -10.84
N ARG A 250 16.78 32.27 -11.89
CA ARG A 250 15.54 31.83 -12.54
C ARG A 250 14.63 31.02 -11.62
N ILE A 251 15.20 30.15 -10.78
CA ILE A 251 14.42 29.36 -9.80
C ILE A 251 13.83 30.30 -8.73
N ARG A 252 14.61 31.24 -8.20
CA ARG A 252 14.12 32.25 -7.25
C ARG A 252 12.98 33.10 -7.84
N ALA A 253 13.08 33.49 -9.11
CA ALA A 253 12.01 34.24 -9.79
C ALA A 253 10.71 33.42 -9.86
N ARG A 254 10.80 32.14 -10.25
CA ARG A 254 9.65 31.23 -10.28
C ARG A 254 9.03 31.01 -8.90
N LEU A 255 9.85 30.87 -7.86
CA LEU A 255 9.35 30.73 -6.49
C LEU A 255 8.61 31.97 -6.02
N ARG A 256 9.11 33.18 -6.34
CA ARG A 256 8.40 34.44 -6.06
C ARG A 256 7.07 34.56 -6.79
N GLU A 257 7.01 34.09 -8.03
CA GLU A 257 5.76 34.05 -8.81
C GLU A 257 4.76 33.02 -8.24
N ALA A 258 5.26 31.92 -7.67
CA ALA A 258 4.45 30.87 -7.06
C ALA A 258 3.96 31.19 -5.64
N ASP A 259 4.69 32.03 -4.89
CA ASP A 259 4.32 32.54 -3.56
C ASP A 259 3.81 34.00 -3.62
N PRO A 260 2.59 34.30 -4.11
CA PRO A 260 2.03 35.64 -4.03
C PRO A 260 1.67 36.07 -2.58
N ALA A 261 1.60 35.12 -1.63
CA ALA A 261 1.17 35.38 -0.26
C ALA A 261 2.23 36.07 0.64
N THR A 262 3.51 36.02 0.28
CA THR A 262 4.60 36.58 1.12
C THR A 262 4.80 38.08 0.87
N VAL A 263 4.25 38.62 -0.21
CA VAL A 263 4.43 40.04 -0.58
C VAL A 263 3.55 40.98 0.26
N GLU A 264 2.44 40.51 0.84
CA GLU A 264 1.56 41.35 1.68
C GLU A 264 2.07 41.60 3.11
N LEU A 265 2.98 40.77 3.65
CA LEU A 265 3.55 40.96 5.01
C LEU A 265 4.82 41.82 5.04
N THR A 266 5.29 42.30 3.89
CA THR A 266 6.52 43.12 3.80
C THR A 266 6.27 44.52 3.22
N ALA A 267 5.04 45.03 3.33
CA ALA A 267 4.82 46.47 3.20
C ALA A 267 5.33 47.13 4.50
N PRO A 268 6.28 48.09 4.45
CA PRO A 268 6.66 48.83 5.63
C PRO A 268 5.42 49.55 6.17
N VAL A 269 5.03 49.21 7.40
CA VAL A 269 4.03 49.97 8.14
C VAL A 269 4.51 51.43 8.17
N PRO A 270 3.74 52.40 7.67
CA PRO A 270 4.08 53.80 7.85
C PRO A 270 4.05 54.07 9.35
N VAL A 271 5.23 54.37 9.91
CA VAL A 271 5.35 54.94 11.25
C VAL A 271 4.74 56.33 11.19
N ASP A 272 3.48 56.45 11.62
CA ASP A 272 2.87 57.74 11.90
C ASP A 272 3.58 58.34 13.13
N GLU A 273 4.45 59.31 12.85
CA GLU A 273 4.97 60.27 13.83
C GLU A 273 3.84 61.20 14.28
N ALA A 274 2.94 60.73 15.14
CA ALA A 274 2.10 61.60 15.94
C ALA A 274 1.44 60.83 17.09
N SER A 275 2.02 60.92 18.29
CA SER A 275 1.24 61.17 19.52
C SER A 275 2.18 61.22 20.72
N THR A 276 2.70 62.41 20.98
CA THR A 276 3.08 62.87 22.32
C THR A 276 1.89 62.72 23.29
N ALA A 277 2.05 61.93 24.34
CA ALA A 277 1.32 62.13 25.59
C ALA A 277 2.16 61.62 26.76
N GLU A 278 2.54 62.57 27.60
CA GLU A 278 3.24 62.44 28.87
C GLU A 278 2.50 61.52 29.84
N VAL A 279 3.22 60.62 30.53
CA VAL A 279 2.98 60.36 31.97
C VAL A 279 4.33 60.10 32.62
N ALA A 280 4.72 61.05 33.47
CA ALA A 280 5.85 60.96 34.38
C ALA A 280 5.52 60.02 35.55
N VAL A 281 6.45 59.12 35.91
CA VAL A 281 6.59 58.64 37.30
C VAL A 281 8.08 58.50 37.64
N GLU A 282 8.52 59.51 38.37
CA GLU A 282 9.37 59.54 39.57
C GLU A 282 10.33 58.39 39.92
N VAL A 283 11.53 58.85 40.30
CA VAL A 283 12.79 58.17 40.58
C VAL A 283 12.81 57.53 41.97
N CYS A 284 13.49 56.38 42.11
CA CYS A 284 14.33 56.14 43.29
C CYS A 284 15.50 55.18 42.99
N ALA A 285 16.72 55.72 43.00
CA ALA A 285 17.97 54.97 43.17
C ALA A 285 18.08 54.48 44.64
N PRO A 286 19.02 53.60 45.06
CA PRO A 286 20.49 53.72 44.89
C PRO A 286 21.16 52.33 44.64
N THR A 287 22.48 52.06 44.55
CA THR A 287 23.75 52.76 44.77
C THR A 287 24.82 51.94 44.04
N ALA A 288 25.89 52.59 43.59
CA ALA A 288 27.05 51.97 42.99
C ALA A 288 27.95 51.27 44.04
N GLU A 289 28.55 50.14 43.68
CA GLU A 289 29.88 49.80 44.20
C GLU A 289 30.72 49.11 43.12
N SER A 290 31.89 49.70 42.90
CA SER A 290 32.84 49.37 41.83
C SER A 290 33.88 48.40 42.37
N VAL A 291 34.23 47.34 41.65
CA VAL A 291 35.56 46.72 41.78
C VAL A 291 36.03 46.13 40.43
N ALA A 292 37.06 46.80 39.90
CA ALA A 292 38.25 46.33 39.19
C ALA A 292 38.22 45.02 38.36
N VAL A 293 38.54 45.19 37.08
CA VAL A 293 39.12 44.19 36.17
C VAL A 293 40.58 43.89 36.56
N PRO A 294 41.02 42.62 36.53
CA PRO A 294 42.39 42.28 36.20
C PRO A 294 42.49 41.38 34.94
N PRO A 295 43.63 41.37 34.22
CA PRO A 295 43.75 40.71 32.93
C PRO A 295 44.30 39.27 33.02
N CYS A 296 43.93 38.48 32.01
CA CYS A 296 44.63 37.32 31.45
C CYS A 296 45.05 36.15 32.38
N ARG A 297 44.49 34.95 32.14
CA ARG A 297 45.28 33.75 31.81
C ARG A 297 44.41 32.58 31.34
N THR A 298 44.84 32.03 30.20
CA THR A 298 44.54 30.71 29.67
C THR A 298 44.66 29.61 30.74
N HIS A 299 43.65 28.74 30.88
CA HIS A 299 43.78 27.29 31.06
C HIS A 299 42.43 26.62 30.81
N GLY A 300 42.47 25.49 30.12
CA GLY A 300 41.29 24.73 29.75
C GLY A 300 40.56 24.15 30.96
N ALA A 301 39.24 24.21 30.90
CA ALA A 301 38.35 23.33 31.64
C ALA A 301 37.01 23.26 30.90
N ARG A 302 36.53 22.03 30.71
CA ARG A 302 35.20 21.69 30.18
C ARG A 302 34.09 22.31 31.03
N PRO A 303 32.92 22.57 30.46
CA PRO A 303 31.66 22.40 31.19
C PRO A 303 30.88 21.23 30.61
N GLY A 304 30.43 20.37 31.52
CA GLY A 304 29.47 19.32 31.25
C GLY A 304 28.04 19.85 31.15
N THR A 305 27.24 19.01 30.50
CA THR A 305 25.79 18.78 30.66
C THR A 305 24.82 19.90 30.32
N LEU A 306 24.05 19.67 29.25
CA LEU A 306 22.60 19.44 29.37
C LEU A 306 22.19 18.36 28.36
N ARG A 307 21.91 17.15 28.86
CA ARG A 307 21.31 16.06 28.10
C ARG A 307 19.80 16.30 28.05
N LEU A 308 19.25 16.56 26.86
CA LEU A 308 17.87 16.18 26.56
C LEU A 308 17.93 14.78 25.93
N ARG A 309 17.42 13.80 26.69
CA ARG A 309 17.17 12.44 26.24
C ARG A 309 15.86 12.45 25.45
N SER A 310 15.92 12.10 24.17
CA SER A 310 14.81 11.44 23.48
C SER A 310 15.34 10.11 22.93
N PRO A 311 14.73 8.96 23.27
CA PRO A 311 15.20 7.64 22.87
C PRO A 311 14.61 7.24 21.51
N LEU A 312 15.24 6.23 20.89
CA LEU A 312 14.80 5.47 19.71
C LEU A 312 15.31 5.96 18.35
N LEU A 313 16.62 5.88 18.13
CA LEU A 313 17.18 5.34 16.87
C LEU A 313 18.57 4.76 17.16
N HIS A 314 18.62 3.52 17.65
CA HIS A 314 19.85 2.74 17.70
C HIS A 314 19.54 1.30 17.27
N ARG A 315 19.70 1.00 15.98
CA ARG A 315 20.18 -0.32 15.54
C ARG A 315 20.58 -0.42 14.06
N LEU A 316 21.51 0.41 13.59
CA LEU A 316 22.28 0.09 12.37
C LEU A 316 23.72 0.55 12.52
N ALA A 317 24.57 -0.34 13.05
CA ALA A 317 26.01 -0.34 12.80
C ALA A 317 26.61 -1.61 13.42
N SER A 318 26.85 -2.64 12.60
CA SER A 318 27.94 -3.62 12.76
C SER A 318 27.83 -4.71 11.68
N LEU A 319 28.44 -4.48 10.51
CA LEU A 319 28.93 -5.58 9.68
C LEU A 319 30.36 -5.27 9.22
N PRO A 320 31.32 -6.21 9.36
CA PRO A 320 32.72 -5.97 9.07
C PRO A 320 33.02 -6.05 7.58
N VAL A 321 33.83 -5.10 7.11
CA VAL A 321 34.49 -5.11 5.80
C VAL A 321 35.51 -6.24 5.76
N HIS A 322 35.19 -7.35 5.10
CA HIS A 322 36.19 -8.34 4.72
C HIS A 322 36.81 -7.98 3.38
N ARG A 323 38.07 -7.53 3.43
CA ARG A 323 39.03 -7.60 2.33
C ARG A 323 39.24 -9.07 1.94
N SER A 324 38.97 -9.42 0.69
CA SER A 324 39.55 -10.62 0.06
C SER A 324 40.46 -10.20 -1.08
N ALA A 325 41.74 -10.52 -0.89
CA ALA A 325 42.79 -10.39 -1.89
C ALA A 325 42.56 -11.36 -3.06
N GLY A 326 42.91 -10.93 -4.27
CA GLY A 326 42.69 -11.68 -5.49
C GLY A 326 43.62 -12.86 -5.71
N ARG A 327 43.25 -13.69 -6.69
CA ARG A 327 44.11 -14.45 -7.62
C ARG A 327 43.25 -15.20 -8.67
N PRO A 328 43.82 -15.66 -9.80
CA PRO A 328 43.52 -15.06 -11.10
C PRO A 328 42.77 -15.98 -12.07
N ALA A 329 42.38 -15.37 -13.19
CA ALA A 329 41.78 -15.99 -14.36
C ALA A 329 42.60 -17.18 -14.90
N THR A 330 41.93 -18.31 -15.10
CA THR A 330 42.38 -19.38 -16.00
C THR A 330 41.24 -19.82 -16.93
N ALA A 331 41.53 -19.60 -18.20
CA ALA A 331 41.00 -20.17 -19.42
C ALA A 331 40.05 -21.37 -19.29
N TRP A 332 38.84 -21.23 -19.85
CA TRP A 332 38.10 -22.34 -20.43
C TRP A 332 37.93 -22.13 -21.94
N ARG A 333 38.72 -22.91 -22.70
CA ARG A 333 38.55 -23.11 -24.13
C ARG A 333 37.27 -23.92 -24.37
N GLY A 334 36.57 -23.58 -25.44
CA GLY A 334 35.27 -24.15 -25.75
C GLY A 334 35.28 -25.60 -26.22
N ARG A 335 34.08 -26.15 -26.34
CA ARG A 335 33.72 -27.16 -27.33
C ARG A 335 32.23 -27.05 -27.72
N PRO A 336 31.85 -27.57 -28.90
CA PRO A 336 30.75 -27.04 -29.70
C PRO A 336 29.49 -27.93 -29.72
N GLY A 337 28.38 -27.31 -30.13
CA GLY A 337 27.41 -27.95 -31.01
C GLY A 337 26.27 -28.72 -30.35
N VAL A 338 25.12 -28.05 -30.17
CA VAL A 338 23.82 -28.73 -30.21
C VAL A 338 22.91 -27.95 -31.17
N ARG A 339 22.47 -28.67 -32.21
CA ARG A 339 21.66 -28.20 -33.33
C ARG A 339 20.24 -27.85 -32.86
N ARG A 340 19.74 -26.69 -33.32
CA ARG A 340 18.32 -26.32 -33.22
C ARG A 340 17.50 -27.12 -34.26
N PRO A 341 16.38 -27.78 -33.88
CA PRO A 341 15.45 -28.33 -34.88
C PRO A 341 14.59 -27.22 -35.48
N GLY A 342 14.52 -27.22 -36.81
CA GLY A 342 13.95 -26.17 -37.63
C GLY A 342 12.42 -26.09 -37.62
N LYS A 343 11.94 -24.85 -37.76
CA LYS A 343 10.58 -24.51 -38.18
C LYS A 343 10.33 -25.03 -39.59
N ARG A 344 9.26 -25.81 -39.80
CA ARG A 344 8.68 -26.07 -41.12
C ARG A 344 7.48 -25.12 -41.34
N PRO A 345 7.38 -24.45 -42.50
CA PRO A 345 6.18 -23.74 -42.90
C PRO A 345 5.16 -24.71 -43.52
N ARG A 346 3.89 -24.66 -43.09
CA ARG A 346 2.80 -25.34 -43.80
C ARG A 346 2.28 -24.45 -44.92
N ARG A 347 2.24 -25.03 -46.11
CA ARG A 347 1.77 -24.47 -47.38
C ARG A 347 0.24 -24.37 -47.42
N PHE A 348 -0.20 -23.33 -48.11
CA PHE A 348 -1.50 -23.20 -48.77
C PHE A 348 -1.76 -24.39 -49.71
N SER A 349 -3.00 -24.89 -49.71
CA SER A 349 -3.60 -25.54 -50.87
C SER A 349 -4.99 -24.96 -51.09
N ALA A 350 -5.16 -24.41 -52.30
CA ALA A 350 -6.41 -24.01 -52.89
C ALA A 350 -7.22 -25.25 -53.32
N GLY A 351 -8.54 -25.16 -53.23
CA GLY A 351 -9.48 -26.17 -53.73
C GLY A 351 -10.92 -25.66 -53.58
N GLY A 352 -11.37 -24.92 -54.59
CA GLY A 352 -12.77 -24.52 -54.78
C GLY A 352 -13.63 -25.60 -55.49
N PRO A 353 -14.92 -25.30 -55.77
CA PRO A 353 -16.07 -26.22 -55.62
C PRO A 353 -16.60 -26.78 -56.96
N PRO A 354 -17.69 -27.59 -56.99
CA PRO A 354 -19.10 -27.10 -57.03
C PRO A 354 -20.05 -28.04 -56.22
N GLY A 355 -21.35 -27.84 -56.00
CA GLY A 355 -22.39 -26.92 -56.43
C GLY A 355 -23.73 -27.45 -55.84
N GLY A 356 -24.80 -26.65 -55.89
CA GLY A 356 -26.16 -27.14 -55.61
C GLY A 356 -26.98 -26.31 -54.62
N ALA A 357 -27.49 -25.17 -55.08
CA ALA A 357 -28.74 -24.56 -54.58
C ALA A 357 -29.96 -25.36 -55.12
N PRO A 358 -31.24 -24.96 -54.95
CA PRO A 358 -31.84 -23.89 -54.13
C PRO A 358 -33.12 -24.32 -53.36
N ALA A 359 -33.68 -23.43 -52.53
CA ALA A 359 -35.04 -22.87 -52.73
C ALA A 359 -35.63 -22.23 -51.44
N ALA A 360 -36.12 -20.99 -51.63
CA ALA A 360 -37.32 -20.35 -51.06
C ALA A 360 -37.58 -20.39 -49.54
N GLY A 361 -37.92 -19.30 -48.85
CA GLY A 361 -38.24 -17.95 -49.30
C GLY A 361 -38.90 -17.13 -48.17
N ARG A 362 -39.29 -15.90 -48.53
CA ARG A 362 -40.28 -15.00 -47.91
C ARG A 362 -39.88 -14.25 -46.62
N SER A 363 -39.39 -13.03 -46.86
CA SER A 363 -40.05 -11.73 -46.60
C SER A 363 -40.48 -11.26 -45.19
N PRO A 364 -40.55 -9.92 -44.99
CA PRO A 364 -40.30 -9.27 -43.72
C PRO A 364 -41.56 -8.64 -43.08
N CYS A 365 -41.54 -8.48 -41.76
CA CYS A 365 -42.42 -7.62 -40.97
C CYS A 365 -41.50 -6.99 -39.90
N GLY A 366 -41.54 -5.72 -39.50
CA GLY A 366 -42.37 -4.56 -39.76
C GLY A 366 -41.94 -3.54 -38.69
N ARG A 367 -41.56 -2.32 -39.08
CA ARG A 367 -41.35 -1.20 -38.15
C ARG A 367 -42.70 -0.55 -37.85
N PRO A 368 -43.01 -0.17 -36.60
CA PRO A 368 -44.02 0.83 -36.36
C PRO A 368 -43.40 2.22 -36.30
N ALA A 369 -44.04 3.14 -37.03
CA ALA A 369 -43.96 4.58 -36.84
C ALA A 369 -45.02 4.99 -35.80
N SER A 370 -44.71 5.97 -34.97
CA SER A 370 -45.69 6.76 -34.21
C SER A 370 -45.23 8.21 -34.15
N ALA A 371 -45.93 9.07 -34.91
CA ALA A 371 -46.22 10.46 -34.57
C ALA A 371 -47.02 10.48 -33.25
N GLY A 372 -47.10 11.51 -32.41
CA GLY A 372 -46.80 12.94 -32.47
C GLY A 372 -47.82 13.61 -31.53
N ALA A 373 -47.44 14.64 -30.76
CA ALA A 373 -48.38 15.62 -30.17
C ALA A 373 -47.60 16.78 -29.51
N GLU A 374 -47.60 17.92 -30.19
CA GLU A 374 -47.52 19.24 -29.55
C GLU A 374 -48.91 19.64 -29.07
N ARG A 375 -49.00 20.20 -27.86
CA ARG A 375 -49.68 21.47 -27.54
C ARG A 375 -49.23 21.98 -26.19
#